data_AF-A0A7K3DML7-F1
#
_entry.id   AF-A0A7K3DML7-F1
#
_cell.length_a   1.000
_cell.length_b   1.000
_cell.length_c   1.000
_cell.angle_alpha   90.00
_cell.angle_beta   90.00
_cell.angle_gamma   90.00
#
_symmetry.space_group_name_H-M   'P 1'
#
loop_
_entity.id
_entity.type
_entity.pdbx_description
1 polymer ?
#
loop_
_entity_poly.entity_id
_entity_poly.type
_entity_poly.pdbx_seq_one_letter_code
_entity_poly.pdbx_strand_id
1 'polypeptide(L)'
;MNTQPFPPGTGERAVTVTRVADHQWHALEDDLVVGRGHAQRRADGRLFVSIDAWHDSDFDRLVAALLADLPTPLHTVVDEADTALIAAWRRAGFTV
;
A
#
# COMPACT_ATOMS: atom_id res chain seq x y z
N MET A 1 -33.86 11.70 19.14
CA MET A 1 -33.03 11.01 18.13
C MET A 1 -32.35 9.86 18.85
N ASN A 2 -32.73 8.62 18.55
CA ASN A 2 -32.18 7.44 19.21
C ASN A 2 -31.06 6.89 18.33
N THR A 3 -29.80 7.13 18.71
CA THR A 3 -28.64 6.47 18.11
C THR A 3 -28.54 5.08 18.73
N GLN A 4 -28.95 4.06 17.98
CA GLN A 4 -28.72 2.67 18.37
C GLN A 4 -27.27 2.31 17.99
N PRO A 5 -26.46 1.76 18.91
CA PRO A 5 -25.12 1.30 18.57
C PRO A 5 -25.21 0.17 17.56
N PHE A 6 -24.52 0.30 16.42
CA PHE A 6 -24.26 -0.83 15.54
C PHE A 6 -23.34 -1.80 16.28
N PRO A 7 -23.69 -3.09 16.41
CA PRO A 7 -22.75 -4.07 16.94
C PRO A 7 -21.53 -4.10 16.01
N PRO A 8 -20.29 -4.14 16.55
CA PRO A 8 -19.12 -4.35 15.71
C PRO A 8 -19.31 -5.70 15.02
N GLY A 9 -19.55 -5.66 13.71
CA GLY A 9 -19.68 -6.86 12.91
C GLY A 9 -18.42 -7.70 13.10
N THR A 10 -18.59 -8.92 13.60
CA THR A 10 -17.51 -9.92 13.73
C THR A 10 -17.21 -10.54 12.36
N GLY A 11 -17.09 -9.69 11.34
CA GLY A 11 -16.52 -10.02 10.05
C GLY A 11 -15.20 -9.30 10.00
N GLU A 12 -14.10 -10.01 10.22
CA GLU A 12 -12.77 -9.49 9.94
C GLU A 12 -12.75 -9.15 8.45
N ARG A 13 -12.92 -7.87 8.12
CA ARG A 13 -12.98 -7.41 6.74
C ARG A 13 -11.63 -7.65 6.09
N ALA A 14 -11.55 -8.71 5.30
CA ALA A 14 -10.30 -9.20 4.77
C ALA A 14 -9.87 -8.33 3.58
N VAL A 15 -8.85 -7.50 3.78
CA VAL A 15 -8.27 -6.70 2.69
C VAL A 15 -7.57 -7.60 1.67
N THR A 16 -8.04 -7.58 0.43
CA THR A 16 -7.43 -8.33 -0.68
C THR A 16 -6.64 -7.40 -1.59
N VAL A 17 -5.41 -7.78 -1.95
CA VAL A 17 -4.60 -7.02 -2.91
C VAL A 17 -4.68 -7.67 -4.29
N THR A 18 -5.08 -6.89 -5.28
CA THR A 18 -5.22 -7.34 -6.68
C THR A 18 -4.37 -6.46 -7.59
N ARG A 19 -3.58 -7.08 -8.47
CA ARG A 19 -2.92 -6.37 -9.57
C ARG A 19 -3.94 -6.05 -10.65
N VAL A 20 -4.24 -4.76 -10.83
CA VAL A 20 -5.28 -4.28 -11.76
C VAL A 20 -4.71 -3.86 -13.11
N ALA A 21 -3.40 -3.62 -13.19
CA ALA A 21 -2.65 -3.44 -14.43
C ALA A 21 -1.17 -3.80 -14.24
N ASP A 22 -0.37 -3.79 -15.32
CA ASP A 22 1.05 -4.15 -15.29
C ASP A 22 1.85 -3.45 -14.18
N HIS A 23 1.47 -2.24 -13.78
CA HIS A 23 2.15 -1.51 -12.72
C HIS A 23 1.20 -0.87 -11.71
N GLN A 24 0.03 -1.46 -11.51
CA GLN A 24 -0.98 -0.94 -10.58
C GLN A 24 -1.62 -2.05 -9.77
N TRP A 25 -1.77 -1.81 -8.47
CA TRP A 25 -2.39 -2.70 -7.50
C TRP A 25 -3.42 -1.95 -6.67
N HIS A 26 -4.53 -2.60 -6.34
CA HIS A 26 -5.52 -2.10 -5.40
C HIS A 26 -5.62 -3.03 -4.19
N ALA A 27 -5.67 -2.43 -3.00
CA ALA A 27 -6.14 -3.08 -1.79
C ALA A 27 -7.65 -2.82 -1.65
N LEU A 28 -8.43 -3.88 -1.52
CA LEU A 28 -9.89 -3.86 -1.50
C LEU A 28 -10.41 -4.38 -0.15
N GLU A 29 -11.28 -3.60 0.49
CA GLU A 29 -12.06 -3.99 1.66
C GLU A 29 -13.55 -3.90 1.29
N ASP A 30 -14.29 -5.01 1.25
CA ASP A 30 -15.70 -5.03 0.83
C ASP A 30 -15.97 -4.21 -0.46
N ASP A 31 -15.17 -4.46 -1.51
CA ASP A 31 -15.16 -3.77 -2.82
C ASP A 31 -14.74 -2.29 -2.80
N LEU A 32 -14.41 -1.73 -1.63
CA LEU A 32 -13.87 -0.39 -1.48
C LEU A 32 -12.35 -0.39 -1.66
N VAL A 33 -11.84 0.49 -2.51
CA VAL A 33 -10.38 0.66 -2.65
C VAL A 33 -9.83 1.44 -1.45
N VAL A 34 -9.23 0.72 -0.50
CA VAL A 34 -8.63 1.26 0.72
C VAL A 34 -7.13 1.57 0.56
N GLY A 35 -6.53 1.15 -0.55
CA GLY A 35 -5.17 1.53 -0.90
C GLY A 35 -4.82 1.23 -2.35
N ARG A 36 -3.78 1.90 -2.84
CA ARG A 36 -3.26 1.77 -4.20
C ARG A 36 -1.75 1.69 -4.18
N GLY A 37 -1.21 0.77 -4.96
CA GLY A 37 0.22 0.67 -5.26
C GLY A 37 0.46 0.98 -6.73
N HIS A 38 1.50 1.76 -7.02
CA HIS A 38 1.93 2.06 -8.39
C HIS A 38 3.41 1.79 -8.56
N ALA A 39 3.80 1.36 -9.76
CA ALA A 39 5.19 1.28 -10.17
C ALA A 39 5.43 2.07 -11.46
N GLN A 40 6.59 2.71 -11.56
CA GLN A 40 6.97 3.47 -12.75
C GLN A 40 8.47 3.35 -12.99
N ARG A 41 8.84 2.88 -14.18
CA ARG A 41 10.23 2.97 -14.64
C ARG A 41 10.52 4.39 -15.11
N ARG A 42 11.53 5.02 -14.53
CA ARG A 42 11.98 6.37 -14.93
C ARG A 42 13.01 6.29 -16.05
N ALA A 43 13.31 7.43 -16.67
CA ALA A 43 14.24 7.53 -17.80
C ALA A 43 15.66 7.05 -17.48
N ASP A 44 16.05 7.06 -16.20
CA ASP A 44 17.32 6.52 -15.69
C ASP A 44 17.31 4.99 -15.52
N GLY A 45 16.23 4.32 -15.93
CA GLY A 45 16.05 2.88 -15.85
C GLY A 45 15.63 2.36 -14.48
N ARG A 46 15.61 3.19 -13.43
CA ARG A 46 15.21 2.77 -12.08
C ARG A 46 13.70 2.60 -11.98
N LEU A 47 13.26 1.58 -11.23
CA LEU A 47 11.85 1.32 -10.97
C LEU A 47 11.45 1.96 -9.64
N PHE A 48 10.55 2.93 -9.70
CA PHE A 48 10.02 3.61 -8.53
C PHE A 48 8.65 3.06 -8.17
N VAL A 49 8.38 2.91 -6.87
CA VAL A 49 7.08 2.52 -6.33
C VAL A 49 6.52 3.59 -5.40
N SER A 50 5.21 3.76 -5.44
CA SER A 50 4.45 4.57 -4.49
C SER A 50 3.25 3.79 -3.98
N ILE A 51 2.92 4.02 -2.72
CA ILE A 51 1.74 3.44 -2.07
C ILE A 51 1.00 4.57 -1.37
N ASP A 52 -0.31 4.59 -1.57
CA ASP A 52 -1.26 5.39 -0.80
C ASP A 52 -2.26 4.42 -0.18
N ALA A 53 -2.44 4.48 1.13
CA ALA A 53 -3.28 3.55 1.86
C ALA A 53 -3.87 4.22 3.10
N TRP A 54 -5.08 3.80 3.49
CA TRP A 54 -5.77 4.38 4.65
C TRP A 54 -5.17 3.94 5.98
N HIS A 55 -4.61 2.73 6.04
CA HIS A 55 -4.02 2.17 7.25
C HIS A 55 -2.66 1.53 6.96
N ASP A 56 -1.80 1.48 7.99
CA ASP A 56 -0.50 0.83 7.94
C ASP A 56 -0.58 -0.64 7.51
N SER A 57 -1.61 -1.37 7.93
CA SER A 57 -1.80 -2.77 7.52
C SER A 57 -2.05 -2.93 6.03
N ASP A 58 -2.73 -1.96 5.42
CA ASP A 58 -3.06 -1.97 3.99
C ASP A 58 -1.82 -1.60 3.17
N PHE A 59 -1.02 -0.66 3.70
CA PHE A 59 0.31 -0.34 3.19
C PHE A 59 1.21 -1.59 3.20
N ASP A 60 1.29 -2.28 4.34
CA ASP A 60 2.14 -3.46 4.51
C ASP A 60 1.73 -4.60 3.55
N ARG A 61 0.42 -4.77 3.31
CA ARG A 61 -0.09 -5.73 2.30
C ARG A 61 0.29 -5.33 0.87
N LEU A 62 0.15 -4.05 0.53
CA LEU A 62 0.49 -3.53 -0.81
C LEU A 62 1.98 -3.63 -1.09
N VAL A 63 2.84 -3.28 -0.13
CA VAL A 63 4.29 -3.33 -0.33
C VAL A 63 4.77 -4.78 -0.46
N ALA A 64 4.20 -5.71 0.31
CA ALA A 64 4.49 -7.14 0.15
C ALA A 64 4.13 -7.65 -1.24
N ALA A 65 2.96 -7.27 -1.77
CA ALA A 65 2.55 -7.63 -3.13
C ALA A 65 3.48 -7.03 -4.20
N LEU A 66 3.83 -5.74 -4.08
CA LEU A 66 4.77 -5.08 -4.98
C LEU A 66 6.14 -5.77 -4.99
N LEU A 67 6.68 -6.13 -3.81
CA LEU A 67 7.97 -6.80 -3.68
C LEU A 67 7.97 -8.21 -4.27
N ALA A 68 6.84 -8.92 -4.20
CA ALA A 68 6.70 -10.24 -4.80
C ALA A 68 6.60 -10.19 -6.33
N ASP A 69 5.94 -9.16 -6.88
CA ASP A 69 5.62 -9.06 -8.30
C ASP A 69 6.68 -8.35 -9.14
N LEU A 70 7.54 -7.53 -8.53
CA LEU A 70 8.44 -6.62 -9.25
C LEU A 70 9.93 -7.01 -9.11
N PRO A 71 10.74 -6.74 -10.14
CA PRO A 71 12.19 -6.95 -10.07
C PRO A 71 12.85 -5.92 -9.15
N THR A 72 13.82 -6.38 -8.36
CA THR A 72 14.70 -5.51 -7.56
C THR A 72 15.86 -4.95 -8.40
N PRO A 73 16.41 -3.76 -8.06
CA PRO A 73 16.06 -2.90 -6.94
C PRO A 73 14.80 -2.06 -7.21
N LEU A 74 14.02 -1.82 -6.13
CA LEU A 74 12.92 -0.87 -6.11
C LEU A 74 13.35 0.40 -5.38
N HIS A 75 12.84 1.54 -5.85
CA HIS A 75 13.08 2.85 -5.24
C HIS A 75 11.76 3.48 -4.84
N THR A 76 11.78 4.38 -3.87
CA THR A 76 10.63 5.22 -3.55
C THR A 76 11.09 6.66 -3.33
N VAL A 77 10.15 7.59 -3.29
CA VAL A 77 10.39 8.98 -2.93
C VAL A 77 9.43 9.31 -1.80
N VAL A 78 9.97 9.88 -0.74
CA VAL A 78 9.23 10.31 0.44
C VAL A 78 9.67 11.73 0.78
N ASP A 79 8.76 12.48 1.40
CA ASP A 79 9.14 13.75 2.02
C ASP A 79 9.99 13.47 3.27
N GLU A 80 11.07 14.24 3.46
CA GLU A 80 11.99 14.05 4.60
C GLU A 80 11.29 14.28 5.96
N ALA A 81 10.27 15.13 6.00
CA ALA A 81 9.50 15.40 7.20
C ALA A 81 8.42 14.34 7.48
N ASP A 82 8.09 13.49 6.49
CA ASP A 82 7.10 12.41 6.66
C ASP A 82 7.72 11.18 7.34
N THR A 83 7.96 11.33 8.63
CA THR A 83 8.57 10.30 9.47
C THR A 83 7.76 9.01 9.55
N ALA A 84 6.44 9.08 9.41
CA ALA A 84 5.56 7.91 9.43
C ALA A 84 5.73 7.09 8.15
N LEU A 85 5.73 7.74 6.98
CA LEU A 85 5.95 7.08 5.70
C LEU A 85 7.38 6.52 5.60
N ILE A 86 8.39 7.27 6.06
CA ILE A 86 9.77 6.78 6.16
C ILE A 86 9.83 5.50 7.01
N ALA A 87 9.16 5.48 8.17
CA ALA A 87 9.14 4.30 9.03
C ALA A 87 8.45 3.11 8.34
N ALA A 88 7.34 3.33 7.63
CA ALA A 88 6.64 2.29 6.89
C ALA A 88 7.51 1.64 5.82
N TRP A 89 8.21 2.43 5.00
CA TRP A 89 9.15 1.91 4.00
C TRP A 89 10.33 1.16 4.64
N ARG A 90 10.86 1.64 5.77
CA ARG A 90 11.92 0.94 6.51
C ARG A 90 11.46 -0.41 7.05
N ARG A 91 10.23 -0.52 7.56
CA ARG A 91 9.65 -1.82 7.97
C ARG A 91 9.55 -2.79 6.78
N ALA A 92 9.31 -2.27 5.58
CA ALA A 92 9.29 -3.04 4.34
C ALA A 92 10.68 -3.37 3.77
N GLY A 93 11.77 -3.00 4.48
CA GLY A 93 13.14 -3.30 4.08
C GLY A 93 13.81 -2.26 3.18
N PHE A 94 13.19 -1.10 2.96
CA PHE A 94 13.84 0.02 2.27
C PHE A 94 14.80 0.76 3.19
N THR A 95 15.80 1.40 2.59
CA THR A 95 16.78 2.25 3.28
C THR A 95 16.72 3.67 2.73
N VAL A 96 16.97 4.66 3.60
CA VAL A 96 17.08 6.09 3.25
C VAL A 96 18.56 6.48 3.24
#